data_AF-A0A550GGV1-F1
#
_entry.id   AF-A0A550GGV1-F1
#
_cell.length_a   1.000
_cell.length_b   1.000
_cell.length_c   1.000
_cell.angle_alpha   90.00
_cell.angle_beta   90.00
_cell.angle_gamma   90.00
#
_symmetry.space_group_name_H-M   'P 1'
#
loop_
_entity.id
_entity.type
_entity.pdbx_description
1 polymer ?
#
loop_
_entity_poly.entity_id
_entity_poly.type
_entity_poly.pdbx_seq_one_letter_code
_entity_poly.pdbx_strand_id
1 'polypeptide(L)'
;MDYTKIGLKVGLEIHQQLCTQTKLFCSCPPWLFKEKPEITFLRRLRPTQSELGQVDPAAFFEFQKGIRIRYEANKATTCLVEMDEEPPHPLNMEAVEVVLTAS
;
A
#
# COMPACT_ATOMS: atom_id res chain seq x y z
N MET A 1 34.79 -19.49 5.70
CA MET A 1 34.82 -18.56 4.55
C MET A 1 35.16 -17.18 5.09
N ASP A 2 36.08 -16.46 4.46
CA ASP A 2 36.53 -15.16 4.95
C ASP A 2 35.68 -14.05 4.30
N TYR A 3 34.63 -13.62 5.02
CA TYR A 3 33.65 -12.65 4.51
C TYR A 3 34.25 -11.25 4.27
N THR A 4 35.31 -10.91 5.02
CA THR A 4 36.04 -9.66 4.85
C THR A 4 36.87 -9.68 3.57
N LYS A 5 37.56 -10.78 3.26
CA LYS A 5 38.33 -10.93 2.01
C LYS A 5 37.47 -10.85 0.74
N ILE A 6 36.22 -11.32 0.80
CA ILE A 6 35.30 -11.25 -0.35
C ILE A 6 34.53 -9.93 -0.43
N GLY A 7 34.76 -9.01 0.52
CA GLY A 7 34.09 -7.70 0.53
C GLY A 7 32.58 -7.79 0.70
N LEU A 8 32.09 -8.73 1.53
CA LEU A 8 30.66 -8.92 1.75
C LEU A 8 30.01 -7.64 2.29
N LYS A 9 28.90 -7.23 1.69
CA LYS A 9 28.01 -6.16 2.15
C LYS A 9 26.59 -6.69 2.27
N VAL A 10 25.91 -6.36 3.36
CA VAL A 10 24.54 -6.84 3.65
C VAL A 10 23.67 -5.64 4.03
N GLY A 11 22.44 -5.63 3.53
CA GLY A 11 21.38 -4.71 3.93
C GLY A 11 20.21 -5.48 4.54
N LEU A 12 19.51 -4.85 5.50
CA LEU A 12 18.30 -5.37 6.11
C LEU A 12 17.17 -4.35 5.93
N GLU A 13 15.99 -4.84 5.58
CA GLU A 13 14.77 -4.05 5.46
C GLU A 13 13.66 -4.79 6.22
N ILE A 14 12.98 -4.10 7.13
CA ILE A 14 11.97 -4.68 8.02
C ILE A 14 10.68 -3.85 7.90
N HIS A 15 9.57 -4.53 7.62
CA HIS A 15 8.23 -3.93 7.58
C HIS A 15 7.42 -4.49 8.74
N GLN A 16 6.74 -3.62 9.50
CA GLN A 16 5.90 -4.00 10.63
C GLN A 16 4.55 -3.29 10.55
N GLN A 17 3.46 -4.02 10.76
CA GLN A 17 2.12 -3.45 10.86
C GLN A 17 1.86 -2.96 12.28
N LEU A 18 1.22 -1.80 12.41
CA LEU A 18 0.87 -1.22 13.71
C LEU A 18 -0.51 -1.71 14.15
N CYS A 19 -0.65 -2.01 15.44
CA CYS A 19 -1.93 -2.41 16.04
C CYS A 19 -2.73 -1.17 16.46
N THR A 20 -3.07 -0.31 15.51
CA THR A 20 -3.89 0.89 15.75
C THR A 20 -5.39 0.57 15.68
N GLN A 21 -6.22 1.46 16.22
CA GLN A 21 -7.67 1.33 16.16
C GLN A 21 -8.22 1.51 14.74
N THR A 22 -7.61 2.40 13.95
CA THR A 22 -8.00 2.67 12.56
C THR A 22 -6.80 2.64 11.62
N LYS A 23 -7.07 2.50 10.32
CA LYS A 23 -6.07 2.63 9.24
C LYS A 23 -5.46 4.03 9.21
N LEU A 24 -4.37 4.19 8.45
CA LEU A 24 -3.52 5.38 8.49
C LEU A 24 -4.21 6.67 8.01
N PHE A 25 -5.08 6.58 7.01
CA PHE A 25 -5.72 7.73 6.35
C PHE A 25 -7.25 7.60 6.25
N CYS A 26 -7.87 6.75 7.08
CA CYS A 26 -9.32 6.63 7.16
C CYS A 26 -9.73 6.03 8.51
N SER A 27 -11.02 6.13 8.85
CA SER A 27 -11.57 5.63 10.12
C SER A 27 -11.90 4.12 10.11
N CYS A 28 -11.55 3.38 9.06
CA CYS A 28 -11.81 1.94 9.01
C CYS A 28 -10.87 1.18 9.97
N PRO A 29 -11.36 0.12 10.63
CA PRO A 29 -10.49 -0.74 11.42
C PRO A 29 -9.51 -1.53 10.52
N PRO A 30 -8.25 -1.76 10.96
CA PRO A 30 -7.23 -2.47 10.17
C PRO A 30 -7.39 -4.00 10.27
N TRP A 31 -8.62 -4.50 10.21
CA TRP A 31 -8.90 -5.94 10.27
C TRP A 31 -8.90 -6.56 8.88
N LEU A 32 -8.41 -7.80 8.81
CA LEU A 32 -8.49 -8.61 7.60
C LEU A 32 -9.79 -9.42 7.61
N PHE A 33 -10.44 -9.52 6.46
CA PHE A 33 -11.52 -10.47 6.23
C PHE A 33 -11.12 -11.50 5.17
N LYS A 34 -11.63 -12.72 5.30
CA LYS A 34 -11.41 -13.84 4.35
C LYS A 34 -12.71 -14.40 3.78
N GLU A 35 -13.83 -13.80 4.16
CA GLU A 35 -15.17 -14.18 3.74
C GLU A 35 -15.48 -13.69 2.33
N LYS A 36 -16.65 -14.06 1.80
CA LYS A 36 -17.10 -13.57 0.50
C LYS A 36 -17.23 -12.04 0.55
N PRO A 37 -16.66 -11.31 -0.43
CA PRO A 37 -16.81 -9.86 -0.47
C PRO A 37 -18.26 -9.47 -0.69
N GLU A 38 -18.69 -8.41 0.00
CA GLU A 38 -19.98 -7.77 -0.22
C GLU A 38 -19.95 -6.90 -1.48
N ILE A 39 -18.78 -6.31 -1.77
CA ILE A 39 -18.55 -5.37 -2.85
C ILE A 39 -17.33 -5.81 -3.63
N THR A 40 -17.41 -5.80 -4.96
CA THR A 40 -16.27 -6.01 -5.84
C THR A 40 -16.25 -4.97 -6.94
N PHE A 41 -15.07 -4.47 -7.28
CA PHE A 41 -14.92 -3.51 -8.38
C PHE A 41 -13.62 -3.75 -9.14
N LEU A 42 -13.59 -3.34 -10.41
CA LEU A 42 -12.44 -3.47 -11.28
C LEU A 42 -11.76 -2.12 -11.48
N ARG A 43 -10.43 -2.11 -11.50
CA ARG A 43 -9.63 -0.97 -11.96
C ARG A 43 -8.52 -1.43 -12.90
N ARG A 44 -8.02 -0.47 -13.67
CA ARG A 44 -6.82 -0.61 -14.49
C ARG A 44 -5.92 0.58 -14.21
N LEU A 45 -4.74 0.33 -13.67
CA LEU A 45 -3.73 1.35 -13.46
C LEU A 45 -3.15 1.78 -14.81
N ARG A 46 -2.75 3.05 -14.89
CA ARG A 46 -2.13 3.64 -16.07
C ARG A 46 -0.80 4.28 -15.68
N PRO A 47 0.22 4.22 -16.53
CA PRO A 47 1.45 4.95 -16.30
C PRO A 47 1.18 6.45 -16.44
N THR A 48 1.92 7.25 -15.69
CA THR A 48 1.88 8.72 -15.75
C THR A 48 3.18 9.23 -16.36
N GLN A 49 3.11 10.37 -17.03
CA GLN A 49 4.30 11.07 -17.52
C GLN A 49 4.94 11.86 -16.38
N SER A 50 6.27 11.78 -16.29
CA SER A 50 7.09 12.72 -15.52
C SER A 50 6.94 14.14 -16.06
N GLU A 51 7.47 15.11 -15.31
CA GLU A 51 7.54 16.52 -15.73
C GLU A 51 8.23 16.71 -17.08
N LEU A 52 9.16 15.82 -17.45
CA LEU A 52 9.88 15.83 -18.72
C LEU A 52 9.19 15.00 -19.82
N GLY A 53 7.94 14.56 -19.59
CA GLY A 53 7.17 13.75 -20.53
C GLY A 53 7.60 12.27 -20.60
N GLN A 54 8.62 11.87 -19.84
CA GLN A 54 9.10 10.49 -19.79
C GLN A 54 8.18 9.59 -18.97
N VAL A 55 8.10 8.31 -19.31
CA VAL A 55 7.33 7.30 -18.59
C VAL A 55 8.28 6.28 -17.98
N ASP A 56 8.01 5.86 -16.74
CA ASP A 56 8.77 4.78 -16.09
C ASP A 56 8.67 3.47 -16.91
N PRO A 57 9.80 2.86 -17.31
CA PRO A 57 9.79 1.64 -18.12
C PRO A 57 9.10 0.44 -17.45
N ALA A 58 9.21 0.30 -16.14
CA ALA A 58 8.58 -0.80 -15.41
C ALA A 58 7.06 -0.64 -15.33
N ALA A 59 6.58 0.58 -15.04
CA ALA A 59 5.15 0.89 -15.05
C ALA A 59 4.55 0.73 -16.45
N PHE A 60 5.28 1.11 -17.51
CA PHE A 60 4.86 0.88 -18.88
C PHE A 60 4.78 -0.61 -19.24
N PHE A 61 5.79 -1.38 -18.85
CA PHE A 61 5.81 -2.83 -19.05
C PHE A 61 4.62 -3.52 -18.36
N GLU A 62 4.31 -3.18 -17.11
CA GLU A 62 3.13 -3.69 -16.41
C GLU A 62 1.82 -3.29 -17.11
N PHE A 63 1.72 -2.05 -17.60
CA PHE A 63 0.55 -1.58 -18.32
C PHE A 63 0.30 -2.34 -19.64
N GLN A 64 1.36 -2.72 -20.35
CA GLN A 64 1.28 -3.49 -21.60
C GLN A 64 0.71 -4.89 -21.39
N LYS A 65 0.83 -5.48 -20.18
CA LYS A 65 0.18 -6.76 -19.85
C LYS A 65 -1.35 -6.67 -19.86
N GLY A 66 -1.93 -5.46 -19.84
CA GLY A 66 -3.37 -5.24 -19.92
C GLY A 66 -4.16 -5.76 -18.72
N ILE A 67 -3.52 -5.93 -17.56
CA ILE A 67 -4.11 -6.50 -16.35
C ILE A 67 -5.22 -5.58 -15.81
N ARG A 68 -6.34 -6.19 -15.40
CA ARG A 68 -7.39 -5.56 -14.61
C ARG A 68 -7.32 -6.12 -13.18
N ILE A 69 -7.33 -5.23 -12.20
CA ILE A 69 -7.29 -5.59 -10.78
C ILE A 69 -8.73 -5.65 -10.28
N ARG A 70 -9.11 -6.78 -9.68
CA ARG A 70 -10.37 -6.91 -8.93
C ARG A 70 -10.08 -6.62 -7.47
N TYR A 71 -10.72 -5.59 -6.94
CA TYR A 71 -10.73 -5.27 -5.53
C TYR A 71 -11.96 -5.89 -4.88
N GLU A 72 -11.77 -6.40 -3.67
CA GLU A 72 -12.77 -7.11 -2.88
C GLU A 72 -12.90 -6.36 -1.54
N ALA A 73 -14.13 -6.02 -1.17
CA ALA A 73 -14.42 -5.17 -0.03
C ALA A 73 -15.66 -5.64 0.73
N ASN A 74 -15.76 -5.22 1.99
CA ASN A 74 -16.93 -5.38 2.84
C ASN A 74 -17.26 -4.04 3.51
N LYS A 75 -18.42 -3.92 4.15
CA LYS A 75 -18.82 -2.66 4.80
C LYS A 75 -18.16 -2.44 6.16
N ALA A 76 -17.54 -3.47 6.74
CA ALA A 76 -16.95 -3.43 8.06
C ALA A 76 -15.54 -2.80 8.08
N THR A 77 -14.74 -3.01 7.03
CA THR A 77 -13.31 -2.65 6.99
C THR A 77 -12.93 -1.74 5.81
N THR A 78 -13.91 -1.29 5.02
CA THR A 78 -13.68 -0.52 3.80
C THR A 78 -14.60 0.71 3.75
N CYS A 79 -14.04 1.85 3.34
CA CYS A 79 -14.77 3.08 3.00
C CYS A 79 -14.36 3.58 1.61
N LEU A 80 -14.86 4.75 1.21
CA LEU A 80 -14.56 5.35 -0.10
C LEU A 80 -13.08 5.70 -0.29
N VAL A 81 -12.35 6.03 0.79
CA VAL A 81 -10.90 6.27 0.73
C VAL A 81 -10.16 5.02 0.21
N GLU A 82 -10.51 3.84 0.72
CA GLU A 82 -9.93 2.56 0.29
C GLU A 82 -10.30 2.19 -1.16
N MET A 83 -11.34 2.83 -1.70
CA MET A 83 -11.83 2.63 -3.06
C MET A 83 -11.32 3.69 -4.04
N ASP A 84 -10.54 4.67 -3.56
CA ASP A 84 -10.10 5.85 -4.32
C ASP A 84 -11.28 6.71 -4.83
N GLU A 85 -12.35 6.79 -4.03
CA GLU A 85 -13.58 7.55 -4.33
C GLU A 85 -13.82 8.71 -3.35
N GLU A 86 -12.89 8.95 -2.43
CA GLU A 86 -12.91 10.03 -1.45
C GLU A 86 -11.48 10.46 -1.11
N PRO A 87 -11.19 11.76 -0.90
CA PRO A 87 -9.88 12.21 -0.43
C PRO A 87 -9.46 11.52 0.89
N PRO A 88 -8.17 11.20 1.08
CA PRO A 88 -7.68 10.65 2.33
C PRO A 88 -7.95 11.59 3.50
N HIS A 89 -8.27 11.01 4.65
CA HIS A 89 -8.47 11.74 5.90
C HIS A 89 -7.11 12.17 6.48
N PRO A 90 -7.09 13.06 7.49
CA PRO A 90 -5.87 13.35 8.24
C PRO A 90 -5.20 12.08 8.79
N LEU A 91 -3.88 12.15 8.95
CA LEU A 91 -3.03 11.07 9.45
C LEU A 91 -3.53 10.55 10.81
N ASN A 92 -3.55 9.22 10.98
CA ASN A 92 -3.83 8.61 12.27
C ASN A 92 -2.72 8.95 13.28
N MET A 93 -3.03 9.79 14.28
CA MET A 93 -2.07 10.22 15.29
C MET A 93 -1.62 9.10 16.24
N GLU A 94 -2.43 8.05 16.43
CA GLU A 94 -2.02 6.85 17.16
C GLU A 94 -0.86 6.15 16.44
N ALA A 95 -0.93 6.04 15.11
CA ALA A 95 0.15 5.48 14.30
C ALA A 95 1.44 6.31 14.43
N VAL A 96 1.31 7.64 14.48
CA VAL A 96 2.45 8.56 14.68
C VAL A 96 3.10 8.33 16.04
N GLU A 97 2.30 8.27 17.11
CA GLU A 97 2.80 8.05 18.47
C GLU A 97 3.55 6.72 18.61
N VAL A 98 3.01 5.64 18.04
CA VAL A 98 3.67 4.33 18.05
C VAL A 98 5.01 4.38 17.32
N VAL A 99 5.07 5.03 16.15
CA VAL A 99 6.31 5.15 15.37
C VAL A 99 7.36 6.01 16.08
N LEU A 100 6.95 7.10 16.73
CA LEU A 100 7.85 7.93 17.53
C LEU A 100 8.36 7.23 18.79
N THR A 101 7.63 6.23 19.29
CA THR A 101 8.09 5.41 20.43
C THR A 101 9.06 4.32 20.00
N ALA A 102 8.89 3.77 18.79
CA ALA A 102 9.72 2.72 18.23
C ALA A 102 11.00 3.22 17.53
N SER A 103 11.14 4.53 17.35
CA SER A 103 12.26 5.19 16.65
C SER A 103 13.56 5.20 17.43
#